data_AF-A0A838Q0G4-F1
#
_entry.id   AF-A0A838Q0G4-F1
#
_cell.length_a   1.000
_cell.length_b   1.000
_cell.length_c   1.000
_cell.angle_alpha   90.00
_cell.angle_beta   90.00
_cell.angle_gamma   90.00
#
_symmetry.space_group_name_H-M   'P 1'
#
loop_
_entity.id
_entity.type
_entity.pdbx_description
1 polymer ?
#
loop_
_entity_poly.entity_id
_entity_poly.type
_entity_poly.pdbx_seq_one_letter_code
_entity_poly.pdbx_strand_id
1 'polypeptide(L)'
;MELELKCHLHIALALGHAFRKPTGMLPWTRVGDQWWPVQDVPTFVEGGLIEARSVGPPDVDRAAVLISLTRDVEPGVNQTVATTGRRYEQRISLRPLSGPGQHTVPDPTTANAWAQQVADAMQRLRGQQPIAAIDLFMAAPVQFAVMLGWRLNAAGPINVYHWRGNQGPYDLAWTLPPT
;
A
#
# COMPACT_ATOMS: atom_id res chain seq x y z
N MET A 1 15.17 -14.04 8.22
CA MET A 1 15.50 -14.06 6.78
C MET A 1 15.78 -12.63 6.36
N GLU A 2 16.93 -12.40 5.75
CA GLU A 2 17.41 -11.07 5.36
C GLU A 2 17.17 -10.83 3.86
N LEU A 3 16.66 -9.66 3.52
CA LEU A 3 16.30 -9.27 2.16
C LEU A 3 16.96 -7.92 1.80
N GLU A 4 17.88 -7.94 0.85
CA GLU A 4 18.40 -6.73 0.19
C GLU A 4 17.71 -6.58 -1.17
N LEU A 5 16.83 -5.57 -1.29
CA LEU A 5 15.94 -5.43 -2.45
C LEU A 5 16.13 -4.10 -3.16
N LYS A 6 16.35 -4.17 -4.46
CA LYS A 6 16.25 -3.05 -5.41
C LYS A 6 15.32 -3.46 -6.54
N CYS A 7 14.02 -3.42 -6.27
CA CYS A 7 12.99 -3.91 -7.21
C CYS A 7 11.78 -2.98 -7.26
N HIS A 8 10.87 -3.26 -8.20
CA HIS A 8 9.60 -2.53 -8.28
C HIS A 8 8.69 -2.84 -7.08
N LEU A 9 7.87 -1.86 -6.69
CA LEU A 9 7.03 -1.95 -5.48
C LEU A 9 6.05 -3.12 -5.49
N HIS A 10 5.52 -3.50 -6.65
CA HIS A 10 4.63 -4.66 -6.76
C HIS A 10 5.34 -5.99 -6.45
N ILE A 11 6.63 -6.12 -6.80
CA ILE A 11 7.46 -7.30 -6.47
C ILE A 11 7.73 -7.34 -4.95
N ALA A 12 8.08 -6.19 -4.37
CA ALA A 12 8.34 -6.09 -2.94
C ALA A 12 7.08 -6.41 -2.10
N LEU A 13 5.93 -5.90 -2.52
CA LEU A 13 4.64 -6.22 -1.93
C LEU A 13 4.32 -7.72 -2.05
N ALA A 14 4.56 -8.31 -3.22
CA ALA A 14 4.38 -9.74 -3.46
C ALA A 14 5.23 -10.61 -2.53
N LEU A 15 6.49 -10.22 -2.36
CA LEU A 15 7.42 -10.92 -1.49
C LEU A 15 6.96 -10.85 -0.03
N GLY A 16 6.55 -9.67 0.43
CA GLY A 16 5.95 -9.52 1.76
C GLY A 16 4.75 -10.43 1.94
N HIS A 17 3.84 -10.46 0.97
CA HIS A 17 2.65 -11.30 0.99
C HIS A 17 2.95 -12.81 0.95
N ALA A 18 3.99 -13.22 0.21
CA ALA A 18 4.44 -14.62 0.21
C ALA A 18 4.91 -15.08 1.59
N PHE A 19 5.48 -14.16 2.37
CA PHE A 19 5.93 -14.40 3.75
C PHE A 19 4.95 -13.87 4.81
N ARG A 20 3.67 -13.71 4.44
CA ARG A 20 2.64 -13.06 5.26
C ARG A 20 2.60 -13.57 6.70
N LYS A 21 2.15 -12.71 7.60
CA LYS A 21 2.08 -12.95 9.06
C LYS A 21 1.61 -14.37 9.48
N PRO A 22 0.55 -14.97 8.89
CA PRO A 22 0.15 -16.35 9.21
C PRO A 22 1.22 -17.44 8.99
N THR A 23 2.24 -17.20 8.16
CA THR A 23 3.35 -18.13 7.94
C THR A 23 4.34 -18.18 9.11
N GLY A 24 4.27 -17.22 10.04
CA GLY A 24 5.23 -17.07 11.14
C GLY A 24 6.59 -16.53 10.72
N MET A 25 6.81 -16.26 9.42
CA MET A 25 8.07 -15.70 8.94
C MET A 25 8.16 -14.20 9.26
N LEU A 26 9.33 -13.77 9.74
CA LEU A 26 9.66 -12.37 10.03
C LEU A 26 10.85 -11.93 9.15
N PRO A 27 10.57 -11.36 7.95
CA PRO A 27 11.62 -10.82 7.10
C PRO A 27 12.32 -9.62 7.72
N TRP A 28 13.58 -9.41 7.35
CA TRP A 28 14.35 -8.21 7.63
C TRP A 28 14.70 -7.56 6.30
N THR A 29 14.57 -6.25 6.20
CA THR A 29 14.80 -5.50 4.95
C THR A 29 15.91 -4.48 5.14
N ARG A 30 16.83 -4.35 4.17
CA ARG A 30 17.94 -3.39 4.28
C ARG A 30 17.53 -1.99 3.83
N VAL A 31 17.78 -0.97 4.66
CA VAL A 31 17.65 0.47 4.34
C VAL A 31 18.98 1.15 4.65
N GLY A 32 19.72 1.55 3.62
CA GLY A 32 21.10 2.02 3.79
C GLY A 32 21.95 0.94 4.45
N ASP A 33 22.55 1.26 5.59
CA ASP A 33 23.36 0.34 6.40
C ASP A 33 22.60 -0.29 7.57
N GLN A 34 21.28 -0.06 7.65
CA GLN A 34 20.45 -0.59 8.71
C GLN A 34 19.57 -1.73 8.21
N TRP A 35 19.33 -2.71 9.08
CA TRP A 35 18.35 -3.76 8.87
C TRP A 35 17.07 -3.45 9.63
N TRP A 36 15.96 -3.38 8.90
CA TRP A 36 14.64 -3.06 9.42
C TRP A 36 13.81 -4.35 9.54
N PRO A 37 13.46 -4.78 10.76
CA PRO A 37 12.63 -5.97 10.95
C PRO A 37 11.19 -5.68 10.51
N VAL A 38 10.58 -6.63 9.82
CA VAL A 38 9.13 -6.70 9.66
C VAL A 38 8.58 -7.37 10.90
N GLN A 39 7.79 -6.63 11.69
CA GLN A 39 7.30 -7.10 12.98
C GLN A 39 5.97 -6.45 13.31
N ASP A 40 5.23 -7.06 14.24
CA ASP A 40 4.09 -6.39 14.85
C ASP A 40 4.57 -5.22 15.70
N VAL A 41 3.87 -4.10 15.55
CA VAL A 41 4.03 -2.90 16.37
C VAL A 41 2.64 -2.41 16.72
N PRO A 42 2.47 -1.68 17.84
CA PRO A 42 1.22 -0.98 18.10
C PRO A 42 0.81 -0.12 16.90
N THR A 43 -0.45 -0.19 16.48
CA THR A 43 -0.98 0.58 15.35
C THR A 43 -0.86 2.09 15.58
N PHE A 44 -0.85 2.52 16.84
CA PHE A 44 -0.68 3.93 17.20
C PHE A 44 0.80 4.26 17.42
N VAL A 45 1.33 5.06 16.50
CA VAL A 45 2.52 5.87 16.71
C VAL A 45 2.15 7.33 16.53
N GLU A 46 2.78 8.20 17.30
CA GLU A 46 2.66 9.64 17.09
C GLU A 46 3.08 9.97 15.65
N GLY A 47 2.30 10.80 14.95
CA GLY A 47 2.54 11.09 13.52
C GLY A 47 2.09 10.00 12.54
N GLY A 48 1.00 9.27 12.86
CA GLY A 48 0.33 8.37 11.92
C GLY A 48 -0.05 9.02 10.58
N LEU A 49 -0.40 8.20 9.59
CA LEU A 49 -0.86 8.69 8.29
C LEU A 49 -2.20 9.42 8.45
N ILE A 50 -2.36 10.52 7.71
CA ILE A 50 -3.65 11.15 7.51
C ILE A 50 -4.40 10.35 6.45
N GLU A 51 -5.66 10.04 6.78
CA GLU A 51 -6.59 9.38 5.89
C GLU A 51 -7.57 10.43 5.32
N ALA A 52 -7.66 10.53 4.00
CA ALA A 52 -8.70 11.27 3.31
C ALA A 52 -9.58 10.29 2.52
N ARG A 53 -10.90 10.49 2.57
CA ARG A 53 -11.88 9.63 1.90
C ARG A 53 -12.70 10.41 0.88
N SER A 54 -12.96 9.78 -0.25
CA SER A 54 -13.96 10.25 -1.21
C SER A 54 -14.91 9.11 -1.57
N VAL A 55 -16.20 9.42 -1.66
CA VAL A 55 -17.26 8.49 -2.08
C VAL A 55 -17.59 8.76 -3.55
N GLY A 56 -17.65 7.69 -4.33
CA GLY A 56 -18.07 7.70 -5.72
C GLY A 56 -19.47 7.10 -5.90
N PRO A 57 -19.83 6.66 -7.12
CA PRO A 57 -21.14 6.08 -7.39
C PRO A 57 -21.39 4.77 -6.61
N PRO A 58 -22.61 4.56 -6.08
CA PRO A 58 -22.95 3.40 -5.25
C PRO A 58 -23.16 2.07 -6.04
N ASP A 59 -22.99 2.08 -7.37
CA ASP A 59 -23.17 0.93 -8.27
C ASP A 59 -21.83 0.27 -8.65
N VAL A 60 -20.77 0.50 -7.88
CA VAL A 60 -19.40 0.08 -8.23
C VAL A 60 -18.81 -0.83 -7.15
N ASP A 61 -18.52 -2.08 -7.50
CA ASP A 61 -17.98 -3.09 -6.58
C ASP A 61 -16.45 -2.97 -6.34
N ARG A 62 -15.88 -1.77 -6.45
CA ARG A 62 -14.43 -1.55 -6.35
C ARG A 62 -14.10 -0.35 -5.48
N ALA A 63 -13.02 -0.51 -4.71
CA ALA A 63 -12.39 0.57 -3.97
C ALA A 63 -10.98 0.85 -4.47
N ALA A 64 -10.50 2.08 -4.28
CA ALA A 64 -9.09 2.42 -4.49
C ALA A 64 -8.42 2.81 -3.18
N VAL A 65 -7.16 2.39 -3.02
CA VAL A 65 -6.29 2.80 -1.92
C VAL A 65 -5.05 3.44 -2.51
N LEU A 66 -4.78 4.68 -2.11
CA LEU A 66 -3.69 5.51 -2.56
C LEU A 66 -2.72 5.72 -1.40
N ILE A 67 -1.45 5.39 -1.61
CA ILE A 67 -0.39 5.55 -0.60
C ILE A 67 0.66 6.52 -1.13
N SER A 68 0.72 7.72 -0.53
CA SER A 68 1.61 8.81 -0.93
C SER A 68 2.68 9.03 0.16
N LEU A 69 3.72 8.19 0.21
CA LEU A 69 4.83 8.37 1.17
C LEU A 69 6.02 9.12 0.56
N THR A 70 6.42 8.78 -0.67
CA THR A 70 7.62 9.35 -1.32
C THR A 70 7.30 10.43 -2.34
N ARG A 71 6.11 10.34 -2.97
CA ARG A 71 5.52 11.37 -3.84
C ARG A 71 4.00 11.25 -3.76
N ASP A 72 3.31 12.30 -4.19
CA ASP A 72 1.86 12.26 -4.32
C ASP A 72 1.44 11.39 -5.52
N VAL A 73 0.61 10.38 -5.29
CA VAL A 73 0.07 9.51 -6.36
C VAL A 73 -1.25 10.01 -6.93
N GLU A 74 -1.94 10.92 -6.24
CA GLU A 74 -3.31 11.30 -6.58
C GLU A 74 -3.46 11.89 -8.00
N PRO A 75 -2.58 12.78 -8.48
CA PRO A 75 -2.66 13.27 -9.86
C PRO A 75 -2.56 12.15 -10.90
N GLY A 76 -1.64 11.20 -10.70
CA GLY A 76 -1.46 10.07 -11.63
C GLY A 76 -2.62 9.07 -11.59
N VAL A 77 -3.24 8.88 -10.42
CA VAL A 77 -4.45 8.06 -10.28
C VAL A 77 -5.64 8.73 -10.97
N ASN A 78 -5.81 10.04 -10.81
CA ASN A 78 -6.86 10.79 -11.49
C ASN A 78 -6.71 10.74 -13.02
N GLN A 79 -5.47 10.87 -13.53
CA GLN A 79 -5.18 10.66 -14.95
C GLN A 79 -5.56 9.24 -15.39
N THR A 80 -5.18 8.22 -14.61
CA THR A 80 -5.51 6.81 -14.91
C THR A 80 -7.02 6.61 -14.99
N VAL A 81 -7.77 7.08 -13.99
CA VAL A 81 -9.24 7.05 -13.96
C VAL A 81 -9.85 7.71 -15.19
N ALA A 82 -9.38 8.91 -15.56
CA ALA A 82 -9.87 9.62 -16.73
C ALA A 82 -9.60 8.85 -18.04
N THR A 83 -8.42 8.24 -18.17
CA THR A 83 -8.04 7.51 -19.38
C THR A 83 -8.70 6.14 -19.53
N THR A 84 -8.93 5.42 -18.42
CA THR A 84 -9.46 4.04 -18.47
C THR A 84 -10.96 3.97 -18.19
N GLY A 85 -11.60 5.07 -17.78
CA GLY A 85 -13.00 5.09 -17.35
C GLY A 85 -13.26 4.29 -16.06
N ARG A 86 -12.21 4.00 -15.27
CA ARG A 86 -12.37 3.24 -14.03
C ARG A 86 -13.15 4.06 -13.01
N ARG A 87 -14.10 3.42 -12.34
CA ARG A 87 -14.88 4.03 -11.26
C ARG A 87 -14.57 3.31 -9.96
N TYR A 88 -14.71 4.02 -8.85
CA TYR A 88 -14.52 3.50 -7.50
C TYR A 88 -15.66 4.02 -6.63
N GLU A 89 -16.31 3.13 -5.88
CA GLU A 89 -17.32 3.53 -4.91
C GLU A 89 -16.68 4.24 -3.71
N GLN A 90 -15.47 3.81 -3.32
CA GLN A 90 -14.68 4.52 -2.30
C GLN A 90 -13.23 4.66 -2.75
N ARG A 91 -12.64 5.82 -2.45
CA ARG A 91 -11.19 6.03 -2.54
C ARG A 91 -10.67 6.48 -1.19
N ILE A 92 -9.62 5.82 -0.72
CA ILE A 92 -8.86 6.22 0.47
C ILE A 92 -7.49 6.70 0.03
N SER A 93 -7.10 7.89 0.49
CA SER A 93 -5.75 8.43 0.35
C SER A 93 -5.08 8.46 1.73
N LEU A 94 -3.90 7.86 1.82
CA LEU A 94 -3.09 7.76 3.03
C LEU A 94 -1.76 8.45 2.78
N ARG A 95 -1.46 9.48 3.59
CA ARG A 95 -0.24 10.28 3.45
C ARG A 95 0.28 10.77 4.80
N PRO A 96 1.59 11.03 4.94
CA PRO A 96 2.15 11.66 6.13
C PRO A 96 1.59 13.07 6.34
N LEU A 97 1.48 13.52 7.61
CA LEU A 97 1.02 14.88 7.94
C LEU A 97 1.95 15.96 7.34
N SER A 98 3.25 15.72 7.31
CA SER A 98 4.24 16.59 6.68
C SER A 98 4.22 16.57 5.15
N GLY A 99 3.37 15.72 4.55
CA GLY A 99 3.33 15.47 3.12
C GLY A 99 4.32 14.38 2.67
N PRO A 100 4.22 13.94 1.41
CA PRO A 100 5.12 12.93 0.86
C PRO A 100 6.55 13.49 0.65
N GLY A 101 7.55 12.64 0.83
CA GLY A 101 8.96 12.98 0.65
C GLY A 101 9.90 11.77 0.78
N GLN A 102 11.12 11.90 0.26
CA GLN A 102 12.07 10.78 0.22
C GLN A 102 12.53 10.31 1.62
N HIS A 103 12.52 11.20 2.60
CA HIS A 103 12.93 10.95 3.98
C HIS A 103 11.76 10.88 4.96
N THR A 104 10.53 10.77 4.45
CA THR A 104 9.35 10.87 5.31
C THR A 104 9.11 9.62 6.15
N VAL A 105 9.72 8.47 5.82
CA VAL A 105 9.70 7.28 6.67
C VAL A 105 10.99 7.27 7.50
N PRO A 106 10.95 7.70 8.79
CA PRO A 106 12.16 7.97 9.55
C PRO A 106 12.86 6.72 10.07
N ASP A 107 12.09 5.69 10.44
CA ASP A 107 12.58 4.54 11.18
C ASP A 107 11.70 3.29 10.97
N PRO A 108 12.18 2.08 11.32
CA PRO A 108 11.42 0.85 11.11
C PRO A 108 10.13 0.76 11.93
N THR A 109 10.04 1.42 13.09
CA THR A 109 8.84 1.39 13.93
C THR A 109 7.73 2.17 13.25
N THR A 110 8.01 3.39 12.79
CA THR A 110 7.06 4.19 12.01
C THR A 110 6.66 3.47 10.72
N ALA A 111 7.61 2.88 10.00
CA ALA A 111 7.33 2.13 8.77
C ALA A 111 6.35 0.97 9.00
N ASN A 112 6.58 0.17 10.05
CA ASN A 112 5.70 -0.94 10.41
C ASN A 112 4.32 -0.44 10.87
N ALA A 113 4.25 0.63 11.66
CA ALA A 113 2.99 1.17 12.15
C ALA A 113 2.14 1.75 11.02
N TRP A 114 2.76 2.46 10.08
CA TRP A 114 2.09 2.95 8.86
C TRP A 114 1.64 1.81 7.96
N ALA A 115 2.45 0.75 7.81
CA ALA A 115 2.04 -0.44 7.06
C ALA A 115 0.82 -1.12 7.70
N GLN A 116 0.77 -1.17 9.04
CA GLN A 116 -0.40 -1.64 9.78
C GLN A 116 -1.62 -0.76 9.55
N GLN A 117 -1.46 0.56 9.65
CA GLN A 117 -2.55 1.51 9.43
C GLN A 117 -3.16 1.39 8.02
N VAL A 118 -2.34 1.17 7.00
CA VAL A 118 -2.82 0.91 5.63
C VAL A 118 -3.59 -0.41 5.56
N ALA A 119 -3.05 -1.49 6.14
CA ALA A 119 -3.72 -2.79 6.16
C ALA A 119 -5.09 -2.70 6.87
N ASP A 120 -5.16 -2.00 8.00
CA ASP A 120 -6.40 -1.76 8.73
C ASP A 120 -7.39 -0.94 7.89
N ALA A 121 -6.93 0.08 7.16
CA ALA A 121 -7.79 0.86 6.26
C ALA A 121 -8.38 -0.02 5.14
N MET A 122 -7.59 -0.93 4.57
CA MET A 122 -8.04 -1.90 3.56
C MET A 122 -9.06 -2.91 4.13
N GLN A 123 -8.83 -3.40 5.35
CA GLN A 123 -9.79 -4.28 6.03
C GLN A 123 -11.11 -3.55 6.35
N ARG A 124 -11.04 -2.29 6.80
CA ARG A 124 -12.25 -1.46 7.01
C ARG A 124 -13.05 -1.29 5.72
N LEU A 125 -12.39 -1.03 4.59
CA LEU A 125 -13.08 -0.95 3.29
C LEU A 125 -13.86 -2.23 2.97
N ARG A 126 -13.25 -3.41 3.20
CA ARG A 126 -13.90 -4.70 2.98
C ARG A 126 -15.06 -4.96 3.93
N GLY A 127 -14.93 -4.54 5.19
CA GLY A 127 -15.96 -4.75 6.21
C GLY A 127 -17.20 -3.86 6.04
N GLN A 128 -17.11 -2.77 5.29
CA GLN A 128 -18.20 -1.80 5.12
C GLN A 128 -19.18 -2.18 4.00
N GLN A 129 -18.68 -2.79 2.91
CA GLN A 129 -19.52 -3.14 1.75
C GLN A 129 -18.87 -4.28 0.94
N PRO A 130 -19.67 -5.07 0.21
CA PRO A 130 -19.15 -6.11 -0.66
C PRO A 130 -18.42 -5.48 -1.87
N ILE A 131 -17.11 -5.26 -1.74
CA ILE A 131 -16.24 -4.92 -2.87
C ILE A 131 -15.64 -6.20 -3.45
N ALA A 132 -15.59 -6.31 -4.78
CA ALA A 132 -14.93 -7.38 -5.50
C ALA A 132 -13.40 -7.27 -5.40
N ALA A 133 -12.84 -6.08 -5.55
CA ALA A 133 -11.40 -5.85 -5.49
C ALA A 133 -11.03 -4.47 -4.92
N ILE A 134 -9.82 -4.39 -4.36
CA ILE A 134 -9.16 -3.12 -4.04
C ILE A 134 -8.07 -2.86 -5.08
N ASP A 135 -8.13 -1.72 -5.75
CA ASP A 135 -7.04 -1.23 -6.60
C ASP A 135 -6.06 -0.41 -5.74
N LEU A 136 -4.83 -0.90 -5.59
CA LEU A 136 -3.78 -0.32 -4.78
C LEU A 136 -2.79 0.47 -5.66
N PHE A 137 -2.66 1.76 -5.38
CA PHE A 137 -1.69 2.67 -5.99
C PHE A 137 -0.74 3.16 -4.92
N MET A 138 0.58 3.04 -5.15
CA MET A 138 1.55 3.39 -4.11
C MET A 138 2.81 4.06 -4.64
N ALA A 139 3.29 5.03 -3.88
CA ALA A 139 4.63 5.56 -3.97
C ALA A 139 5.26 5.54 -2.57
N ALA A 140 6.04 4.50 -2.29
CA ALA A 140 6.66 4.25 -1.00
C ALA A 140 8.07 3.67 -1.17
N PRO A 141 8.89 3.64 -0.11
CA PRO A 141 10.11 2.85 -0.11
C PRO A 141 9.81 1.36 -0.36
N VAL A 142 10.76 0.65 -0.98
CA VAL A 142 10.64 -0.80 -1.29
C VAL A 142 10.35 -1.61 -0.02
N GLN A 143 11.02 -1.25 1.07
CA GLN A 143 10.94 -1.92 2.37
C GLN A 143 9.55 -1.75 3.00
N PHE A 144 8.95 -0.58 2.84
CA PHE A 144 7.56 -0.34 3.25
C PHE A 144 6.59 -1.25 2.48
N ALA A 145 6.81 -1.46 1.17
CA ALA A 145 5.97 -2.37 0.39
C ALA A 145 6.08 -3.82 0.90
N VAL A 146 7.26 -4.29 1.30
CA VAL A 146 7.41 -5.62 1.96
C VAL A 146 6.62 -5.66 3.27
N MET A 147 6.77 -4.65 4.12
CA MET A 147 6.07 -4.55 5.40
C MET A 147 4.54 -4.52 5.24
N LEU A 148 4.05 -3.83 4.22
CA LEU A 148 2.62 -3.83 3.88
C LEU A 148 2.19 -5.21 3.41
N GLY A 149 2.88 -5.78 2.42
CA GLY A 149 2.57 -7.09 1.86
C GLY A 149 2.46 -8.18 2.93
N TRP A 150 3.36 -8.16 3.92
CA TRP A 150 3.37 -9.07 5.05
C TRP A 150 2.08 -9.06 5.89
N ARG A 151 1.36 -7.92 5.90
CA ARG A 151 0.12 -7.69 6.65
C ARG A 151 -1.15 -7.90 5.83
N LEU A 152 -1.04 -8.08 4.52
CA LEU A 152 -2.20 -8.20 3.63
C LEU A 152 -2.78 -9.62 3.61
N ASN A 153 -3.06 -10.20 4.79
CA ASN A 153 -3.85 -11.43 4.89
C ASN A 153 -5.35 -11.11 4.88
N ALA A 154 -6.15 -11.99 4.28
CA ALA A 154 -7.63 -11.90 4.26
C ALA A 154 -8.20 -10.60 3.68
N ALA A 155 -7.45 -9.88 2.84
CA ALA A 155 -7.87 -8.61 2.26
C ALA A 155 -8.66 -8.75 0.93
N GLY A 156 -8.99 -9.99 0.54
CA GLY A 156 -9.58 -10.33 -0.75
C GLY A 156 -8.66 -9.98 -1.94
N PRO A 157 -9.19 -9.97 -3.18
CA PRO A 157 -8.39 -9.62 -4.37
C PRO A 157 -7.85 -8.19 -4.31
N ILE A 158 -6.52 -8.02 -4.41
CA ILE A 158 -5.88 -6.69 -4.47
C ILE A 158 -5.16 -6.55 -5.80
N ASN A 159 -5.53 -5.55 -6.58
CA ASN A 159 -4.90 -5.22 -7.85
C ASN A 159 -3.83 -4.15 -7.60
N VAL A 160 -2.57 -4.47 -7.84
CA VAL A 160 -1.44 -3.56 -7.60
C VAL A 160 -1.09 -2.85 -8.89
N TYR A 161 -1.09 -1.52 -8.82
CA TYR A 161 -0.80 -0.66 -9.94
C TYR A 161 0.65 -0.16 -9.93
N HIS A 162 1.26 -0.11 -11.11
CA HIS A 162 2.60 0.40 -11.32
C HIS A 162 2.57 1.62 -12.25
N TRP A 163 3.33 2.66 -11.91
CA TRP A 163 3.44 3.86 -12.74
C TRP A 163 4.25 3.55 -13.99
N ARG A 164 3.67 3.73 -15.19
CA ARG A 164 4.36 3.43 -16.45
C ARG A 164 5.47 4.46 -16.73
N GLY A 165 6.72 3.99 -16.70
CA GLY A 165 7.88 4.82 -17.01
C GLY A 165 7.92 6.10 -16.16
N ASN A 166 8.17 7.25 -16.80
CA ASN A 166 8.25 8.55 -16.12
C ASN A 166 6.99 9.40 -16.24
N GLN A 167 6.00 9.00 -17.04
CA GLN A 167 4.86 9.86 -17.40
C GLN A 167 3.48 9.23 -17.18
N GLY A 168 3.43 7.94 -16.79
CA GLY A 168 2.18 7.23 -16.57
C GLY A 168 1.46 6.86 -17.88
N PRO A 169 0.17 6.49 -17.80
CA PRO A 169 -0.64 6.31 -16.57
C PRO A 169 -0.20 5.08 -15.75
N TYR A 170 -0.96 4.74 -14.70
CA TYR A 170 -0.75 3.49 -13.96
C TYR A 170 -1.27 2.28 -14.75
N ASP A 171 -0.49 1.20 -14.75
CA ASP A 171 -0.87 -0.11 -15.29
C ASP A 171 -1.10 -1.14 -14.18
N LEU A 172 -2.01 -2.08 -14.42
CA LEU A 172 -2.13 -3.25 -13.57
C LEU A 172 -0.85 -4.08 -13.70
N ALA A 173 -0.09 -4.17 -12.61
CA ALA A 173 1.15 -4.94 -12.60
C ALA A 173 0.94 -6.35 -12.06
N TRP A 174 0.08 -6.51 -11.06
CA TRP A 174 -0.15 -7.79 -10.40
C TRP A 174 -1.47 -7.81 -9.66
N THR A 175 -2.05 -9.00 -9.47
CA THR A 175 -3.21 -9.21 -8.59
C THR A 175 -2.80 -10.19 -7.50
N LEU A 176 -2.90 -9.75 -6.24
CA LEU A 176 -2.77 -10.65 -5.09
C LEU A 176 -3.97 -11.60 -5.09
N PRO A 177 -3.75 -12.92 -5.08
CA PRO A 177 -4.84 -13.86 -4.98
C PRO A 177 -5.51 -13.71 -3.61
N PRO A 178 -6.83 -13.97 -3.50
CA PRO A 178 -7.47 -14.09 -2.21
C PRO A 178 -6.80 -15.21 -1.41
N THR A 179 -6.54 -14.95 -0.13
CA THR A 179 -5.99 -15.92 0.83
C THR A 179 -7.06 -16.53 1.69
#